data_AF-A0A2E7I566-F1
#
_entry.id   AF-A0A2E7I566-F1
#
_cell.length_a   1.000
_cell.length_b   1.000
_cell.length_c   1.000
_cell.angle_alpha   90.00
_cell.angle_beta   90.00
_cell.angle_gamma   90.00
#
_symmetry.space_group_name_H-M   'P 1'
#
loop_
_entity.id
_entity.type
_entity.pdbx_description
1 polymer ?
#
loop_
_entity_poly.entity_id
_entity_poly.type
_entity_poly.pdbx_seq_one_letter_code
_entity_poly.pdbx_strand_id
1 'polypeptide(L)'
;MPSLTKGQSRKLNALKKSIGDELGQEAFDKWLKRSATEKIDPVADTIVDALSKFEKDKSFNLGAKGYTVFKSRGRGAKGIRAIKNS
;
A
#
# COMPACT_ATOMS: atom_id res chain seq x y z
N MET A 1 -3.43 -0.98 20.52
CA MET A 1 -2.10 -0.82 19.90
C MET A 1 -2.00 -1.80 18.74
N PRO A 2 -1.79 -1.37 17.49
CA PRO A 2 -1.66 -2.31 16.38
C PRO A 2 -0.42 -3.17 16.64
N SER A 3 -0.61 -4.50 16.72
CA SER A 3 0.49 -5.44 16.93
C SER A 3 1.39 -5.46 15.69
N LEU A 4 2.69 -5.70 15.90
CA LEU A 4 3.65 -5.79 14.80
C LEU A 4 3.21 -6.86 13.81
N THR A 5 3.23 -6.53 12.51
CA THR A 5 2.98 -7.51 11.46
C THR A 5 4.07 -8.58 11.45
N LYS A 6 3.79 -9.76 10.89
CA LYS A 6 4.76 -10.86 10.81
C LYS A 6 6.10 -10.44 10.18
N GLY A 7 6.06 -9.54 9.18
CA GLY A 7 7.25 -8.98 8.55
C GLY A 7 8.04 -8.05 9.47
N GLN A 8 7.33 -7.18 10.19
CA GLN A 8 7.93 -6.27 11.17
C GLN A 8 8.61 -7.05 12.31
N SER A 9 7.97 -8.08 12.86
CA SER A 9 8.55 -8.91 13.94
C SER A 9 9.80 -9.67 13.49
N ARG A 10 9.82 -10.17 12.24
CA ARG A 10 11.01 -10.82 11.67
C ARG A 10 12.18 -9.84 11.55
N LYS A 11 11.91 -8.61 11.11
CA LYS A 11 12.93 -7.56 10.96
C LYS A 11 13.49 -7.11 12.31
N LEU A 12 12.62 -6.95 13.32
CA LEU A 12 13.04 -6.65 14.69
C LEU A 12 13.98 -7.74 15.23
N ASN A 13 13.59 -9.01 15.11
CA ASN A 13 14.42 -10.13 15.59
C ASN A 13 15.75 -10.25 14.85
N ALA A 14 15.79 -9.95 13.55
CA ALA A 14 17.04 -9.94 12.78
C ALA A 14 17.99 -8.82 13.24
N LEU A 15 17.45 -7.61 13.50
CA LEU A 15 18.24 -6.48 13.99
C LEU A 15 18.79 -6.75 15.39
N LYS A 16 17.96 -7.26 16.31
CA LYS A 16 18.40 -7.65 17.66
C LYS A 16 19.53 -8.66 17.64
N LYS A 17 19.47 -9.67 16.75
CA LYS A 17 20.54 -10.66 16.58
C LYS A 17 21.82 -10.08 15.97
N SER A 18 21.72 -9.05 15.15
CA SER A 18 22.87 -8.51 14.41
C SER A 18 23.65 -7.46 15.19
N ILE A 19 22.96 -6.57 15.90
CA ILE A 19 23.57 -5.38 16.53
C ILE A 19 23.27 -5.29 18.03
N GLY A 20 22.63 -6.31 18.61
CA GLY A 20 22.25 -6.35 20.02
C GLY A 20 20.83 -5.83 20.28
N ASP A 21 20.29 -6.12 21.46
CA ASP A 21 18.87 -5.87 21.77
C ASP A 21 18.50 -4.38 21.78
N GLU A 22 19.30 -3.54 22.43
CA GLU A 22 19.03 -2.10 22.57
C GLU A 22 19.21 -1.35 21.24
N LEU A 23 20.36 -1.53 20.58
CA LEU A 23 20.64 -0.93 19.27
C LEU A 23 19.71 -1.49 18.19
N GLY A 24 19.34 -2.76 18.28
CA GLY A 24 18.40 -3.42 17.39
C GLY A 24 16.99 -2.83 17.49
N GLN A 25 16.54 -2.51 18.70
CA GLN A 25 15.27 -1.82 18.92
C GLN A 25 15.31 -0.38 18.38
N GLU A 26 16.36 0.39 18.68
CA GLU A 26 16.48 1.77 18.21
C GLU A 26 16.53 1.87 16.67
N ALA A 27 17.30 0.99 16.03
CA ALA A 27 17.38 0.90 14.57
C ALA A 27 16.04 0.47 13.96
N PHE A 28 15.34 -0.47 14.60
CA PHE A 28 14.01 -0.89 14.17
C PHE A 28 13.01 0.26 14.26
N ASP A 29 13.02 1.05 15.33
CA ASP A 29 12.10 2.17 15.51
C ASP A 29 12.35 3.29 14.49
N LYS A 30 13.62 3.59 14.17
CA LYS A 30 13.99 4.53 13.09
C LYS A 30 13.53 3.99 11.73
N TRP A 31 13.73 2.70 11.48
CA TRP A 31 13.27 2.05 10.25
C TRP A 31 11.74 2.04 10.14
N LEU A 32 11.03 1.74 11.23
CA LEU A 32 9.57 1.68 11.30
C LEU A 32 8.96 3.06 11.05
N LYS A 33 9.48 4.12 11.67
CA LYS A 33 9.04 5.50 11.40
C LYS A 33 9.20 5.88 9.92
N ARG A 34 10.30 5.45 9.29
CA ARG A 34 10.58 5.73 7.87
C ARG A 34 9.77 4.87 6.91
N SER A 35 9.37 3.66 7.32
CA SER A 35 8.54 2.75 6.53
C SER A 35 7.04 2.96 6.73
N ALA A 36 6.62 3.50 7.89
CA ALA A 36 5.27 4.02 8.11
C ALA A 36 4.97 5.27 7.28
N THR A 37 5.98 5.81 6.57
CA THR A 37 5.81 6.85 5.56
C THR A 37 5.46 6.28 4.18
N GLU A 38 4.84 5.09 4.12
CA GLU A 38 3.90 4.82 3.02
C GLU A 38 2.79 5.87 3.14
N LYS A 39 3.03 7.02 2.51
CA LYS A 39 2.05 8.10 2.40
C LYS A 39 0.78 7.45 1.87
N ILE A 40 -0.24 7.38 2.71
CA ILE A 40 -1.60 7.20 2.28
C ILE A 40 -1.81 8.33 1.27
N ASP A 41 -1.90 7.97 -0.01
CA ASP A 41 -2.11 8.93 -1.06
C ASP A 41 -3.56 9.43 -0.91
N PRO A 42 -3.80 10.71 -0.64
CA PRO A 42 -5.18 11.22 -0.52
C PRO A 42 -6.00 10.95 -1.79
N VAL A 43 -5.34 10.81 -2.94
CA VAL A 43 -5.99 10.45 -4.20
C VAL A 43 -6.42 8.97 -4.18
N ALA A 44 -5.68 8.08 -3.52
CA ALA A 44 -6.09 6.69 -3.37
C ALA A 44 -7.36 6.56 -2.53
N ASP A 45 -7.46 7.31 -1.42
CA ASP A 45 -8.66 7.32 -0.58
C ASP A 45 -9.88 7.84 -1.33
N THR A 46 -9.72 8.94 -2.08
CA THR A 46 -10.82 9.47 -2.91
C THR A 46 -11.25 8.52 -4.03
N ILE A 47 -10.32 7.72 -4.58
CA ILE A 47 -10.65 6.65 -5.55
C ILE A 47 -11.47 5.56 -4.85
N VAL A 48 -11.08 5.13 -3.66
CA VAL A 48 -11.81 4.10 -2.89
C VAL A 48 -13.22 4.58 -2.53
N ASP A 49 -13.35 5.82 -2.06
CA ASP A 49 -14.64 6.43 -1.75
C ASP A 49 -15.56 6.50 -2.98
N ALA A 50 -15.02 6.86 -4.14
CA ALA A 50 -15.78 6.87 -5.39
C ALA A 50 -16.27 5.47 -5.79
N LEU A 51 -15.48 4.43 -5.50
CA LEU A 51 -15.77 3.03 -5.83
C LEU A 51 -16.67 2.32 -4.81
N SER A 52 -16.78 2.82 -3.58
CA SER A 52 -17.61 2.24 -2.50
C SER A 52 -19.06 1.96 -2.93
N LYS A 53 -19.60 2.77 -3.83
CA LYS A 53 -20.98 2.63 -4.36
C LYS A 53 -21.20 1.34 -5.15
N PHE A 54 -20.13 0.74 -5.67
CA PHE A 54 -20.18 -0.48 -6.49
C PHE A 54 -19.88 -1.75 -5.70
N GLU A 55 -19.63 -1.67 -4.39
CA GLU A 55 -19.22 -2.81 -3.57
C GLU A 55 -20.23 -3.96 -3.54
N LYS A 56 -21.52 -3.64 -3.66
CA LYS A 56 -22.62 -4.64 -3.69
C LYS A 56 -23.00 -5.07 -5.10
N ASP A 57 -22.44 -4.43 -6.12
CA ASP A 57 -22.75 -4.74 -7.51
C ASP A 57 -21.87 -5.90 -7.99
N LYS A 58 -22.50 -7.06 -8.21
CA LYS A 58 -21.81 -8.26 -8.69
C LYS A 58 -21.20 -8.09 -10.09
N SER A 59 -21.67 -7.11 -10.87
CA SER A 59 -21.13 -6.80 -12.19
C SER A 59 -19.80 -6.04 -12.11
N PHE A 60 -19.52 -5.36 -11.00
CA PHE A 60 -18.30 -4.59 -10.79
C PHE A 60 -17.28 -5.37 -9.94
N ASN A 61 -16.57 -6.31 -10.58
CA ASN A 61 -15.56 -7.14 -9.92
C ASN A 61 -14.14 -6.82 -10.44
N LEU A 62 -13.25 -6.41 -9.54
CA LEU A 62 -11.85 -6.08 -9.87
C LEU A 62 -10.99 -7.32 -10.18
N GLY A 63 -11.47 -8.52 -9.84
CA GLY A 63 -10.76 -9.78 -10.02
C GLY A 63 -9.49 -9.89 -9.17
N ALA A 64 -8.78 -11.01 -9.28
CA ALA A 64 -7.63 -11.30 -8.42
C ALA A 64 -6.39 -10.42 -8.69
N LYS A 65 -6.23 -9.91 -9.91
CA LYS A 65 -5.04 -9.13 -10.33
C LYS A 65 -5.25 -7.62 -10.25
N GLY A 66 -6.50 -7.17 -10.15
CA GLY A 66 -6.85 -5.75 -10.09
C GLY A 66 -6.56 -4.99 -11.39
N TYR A 67 -6.58 -3.66 -11.27
CA TYR A 67 -6.42 -2.71 -12.37
C TYR A 67 -5.51 -1.55 -11.98
N THR A 68 -4.75 -1.01 -12.94
CA THR A 68 -4.01 0.24 -12.78
C THR A 68 -4.79 1.40 -13.39
N VAL A 69 -5.04 2.44 -12.60
CA VAL A 69 -5.71 3.68 -13.03
C VAL A 69 -4.67 4.77 -13.30
N PHE A 70 -4.76 5.45 -14.44
CA PHE A 70 -3.83 6.51 -14.83
C PHE A 70 -4.49 7.56 -15.73
N LYS A 71 -3.87 8.75 -15.82
CA LYS A 71 -4.31 9.82 -16.72
C LYS A 71 -3.57 9.74 -18.05
N SER A 72 -4.26 9.35 -19.10
CA SER A 72 -3.75 9.37 -20.47
C SER A 72 -3.75 10.80 -21.02
N ARG A 73 -2.64 11.16 -21.70
CA ARG A 73 -2.42 12.49 -22.29
C ARG A 73 -2.38 12.50 -23.82
N GLY A 74 -2.52 11.33 -24.47
CA GLY A 74 -2.40 11.17 -25.93
C GLY A 74 -3.56 11.74 -26.73
N ARG A 75 -3.33 12.03 -28.03
CA ARG A 75 -4.30 12.71 -28.92
C ARG A 75 -5.66 12.01 -29.05
N GLY A 76 -5.70 10.68 -29.03
CA GLY A 76 -6.93 9.89 -29.28
C GLY A 76 -7.70 9.46 -28.04
N ALA A 77 -7.12 9.51 -26.84
CA ALA A 77 -7.80 9.07 -25.62
C ALA A 77 -7.25 9.81 -24.41
N LYS A 78 -7.59 11.09 -24.30
CA LYS A 78 -7.26 11.91 -23.13
C LYS A 78 -8.22 11.58 -21.99
N GLY A 79 -7.73 11.49 -20.76
CA GLY A 79 -8.57 11.29 -19.57
C GLY A 79 -8.08 10.17 -18.64
N ILE A 80 -8.87 9.88 -17.60
CA ILE A 80 -8.62 8.77 -16.67
C ILE A 80 -8.95 7.46 -17.38
N ARG A 81 -8.02 6.50 -17.31
CA ARG A 81 -8.14 5.17 -17.92
C ARG A 81 -7.70 4.11 -16.92
N ALA A 82 -8.22 2.90 -17.09
CA ALA A 82 -7.82 1.72 -16.34
C ALA A 82 -7.30 0.62 -17.29
N ILE A 83 -6.28 -0.12 -16.86
CA ILE A 83 -5.76 -1.32 -17.55
C ILE A 83 -5.78 -2.47 -16.55
N LYS A 84 -6.21 -3.67 -17.00
CA LYS A 84 -6.18 -4.88 -16.19
C LYS A 84 -4.74 -5.36 -16.01
N ASN A 85 -4.36 -5.66 -14.78
CA ASN A 85 -3.04 -6.22 -14.52
C ASN A 85 -2.97 -7.65 -15.04
N SER A 86 -1.90 -7.95 -15.77
CA SER A 86 -1.68 -9.25 -16.42
C SER A 86 -1.15 -10.29 -15.45
#